data_AF-A0A6B3EB04-F1
#
_entry.id   AF-A0A6B3EB04-F1
#
_cell.length_a   1.000
_cell.length_b   1.000
_cell.length_c   1.000
_cell.angle_alpha   90.00
_cell.angle_beta   90.00
_cell.angle_gamma   90.00
#
_symmetry.space_group_name_H-M   'P 1'
#
loop_
_entity.id
_entity.type
_entity.pdbx_description
1 polymer ?
#
loop_
_entity_poly.entity_id
_entity_poly.type
_entity_poly.pdbx_seq_one_letter_code
_entity_poly.pdbx_strand_id
1 'polypeptide(L)' 'TVGRVTHIALADDGWTARVTLRVNGDVRLPSGTGARLEQSSLLGEKYVQLVEPEDGGGRLRSGDRIP' A
#
# COMPACT_ATOMS: atom_id res chain seq x y z
N THR A 1 6.20 -10.29 -5.84
CA THR A 1 5.60 -9.17 -5.09
C THR A 1 4.29 -9.64 -4.45
N VAL A 2 3.78 -8.94 -3.44
CA VAL A 2 2.49 -9.28 -2.78
C VAL A 2 1.26 -8.66 -3.46
N GLY A 3 1.49 -7.85 -4.49
CA GLY A 3 0.46 -7.11 -5.21
C GLY A 3 1.07 -6.18 -6.25
N ARG A 4 0.25 -5.25 -6.75
CA ARG A 4 0.62 -4.23 -7.73
C ARG A 4 -0.20 -2.95 -7.57
N VAL A 5 0.33 -1.83 -8.04
CA VAL A 5 -0.44 -0.60 -8.26
C VAL A 5 -1.35 -0.81 -9.46
N THR A 6 -2.62 -0.42 -9.32
CA THR A 6 -3.61 -0.48 -10.42
C THR A 6 -4.09 0.91 -10.84
N HIS A 7 -3.99 1.90 -9.95
CA HIS A 7 -4.42 3.26 -10.25
C HIS A 7 -3.66 4.27 -9.40
N ILE A 8 -3.41 5.45 -9.95
CA ILE A 8 -2.89 6.62 -9.24
C ILE A 8 -3.74 7.80 -9.69
N ALA A 9 -4.30 8.53 -8.73
CA ALA A 9 -5.09 9.73 -8.97
C ALA A 9 -4.63 10.86 -8.05
N LEU A 10 -4.92 12.10 -8.43
CA LEU A 10 -4.80 13.24 -7.51
C LEU A 10 -5.88 13.11 -6.44
N ALA A 11 -5.51 13.25 -5.18
CA ALA A 11 -6.46 13.26 -4.08
C ALA A 11 -7.24 14.58 -4.03
N ASP A 12 -8.29 14.61 -3.21
CA ASP A 12 -9.23 15.73 -3.12
C ASP A 12 -8.59 17.00 -2.55
N ASP A 13 -7.42 16.88 -1.90
CA ASP A 13 -6.60 17.99 -1.42
C ASP A 13 -5.79 18.68 -2.54
N GLY A 14 -5.81 18.14 -3.76
CA GLY A 14 -5.12 18.70 -4.91
C GLY A 14 -3.59 18.60 -4.86
N TRP A 15 -3.02 17.89 -3.87
CA TRP A 15 -1.57 17.84 -3.66
C TRP A 15 -1.04 16.43 -3.47
N THR A 16 -1.81 15.55 -2.83
CA THR A 16 -1.37 14.18 -2.57
C THR A 16 -1.82 13.21 -3.65
N ALA A 17 -1.04 12.15 -3.85
CA ALA A 17 -1.42 11.07 -4.75
C ALA A 17 -2.20 9.99 -3.99
N ARG A 18 -3.39 9.64 -4.48
CA ARG A 18 -4.15 8.48 -4.02
C ARG A 18 -3.77 7.27 -4.87
N VAL A 19 -3.13 6.30 -4.24
CA VAL A 19 -2.68 5.06 -4.90
C VAL A 19 -3.66 3.93 -4.58
N THR A 20 -4.15 3.25 -5.62
CA THR A 20 -4.96 2.03 -5.49
C THR A 20 -4.09 0.81 -5.75
N LEU A 21 -4.12 -0.13 -4.80
CA LEU A 21 -3.36 -1.38 -4.86
C LEU A 21 -4.33 -2.55 -5.09
N ARG A 22 -3.88 -3.52 -5.89
CA ARG A 22 -4.46 -4.87 -5.90
C ARG A 22 -3.48 -5.81 -5.21
N VAL A 23 -3.89 -6.34 -4.08
CA VAL A 23 -3.12 -7.26 -3.24
C VAL A 23 -3.61 -8.69 -3.47
N ASN A 24 -2.69 -9.66 -3.46
CA ASN A 24 -3.04 -11.07 -3.61
C ASN A 24 -3.86 -11.56 -2.40
N GLY A 25 -4.87 -12.40 -2.64
CA GLY A 25 -5.86 -12.78 -1.62
C GLY A 25 -5.33 -13.70 -0.51
N ASP A 26 -4.19 -14.33 -0.72
CA ASP A 26 -3.45 -15.15 0.24
C ASP A 26 -2.61 -14.31 1.23
N VAL A 27 -2.39 -13.03 0.92
CA VAL A 27 -1.65 -12.11 1.78
C VAL A 27 -2.53 -11.65 2.94
N ARG A 28 -2.06 -11.87 4.17
CA ARG A 28 -2.70 -11.34 5.38
C ARG A 28 -2.17 -9.93 5.64
N LEU A 29 -3.07 -8.95 5.63
CA LEU A 29 -2.77 -7.57 5.99
C LEU A 29 -3.58 -7.21 7.24
N PRO A 30 -2.96 -7.14 8.43
CA PRO A 30 -3.63 -6.67 9.63
C PRO A 30 -4.02 -5.19 9.53
N SER A 31 -5.07 -4.77 10.24
CA SER A 31 -5.36 -3.36 10.41
C SER A 31 -4.21 -2.69 11.15
N GLY A 32 -3.83 -1.49 10.73
CA GLY A 32 -2.61 -0.83 11.20
C GLY A 32 -1.39 -1.09 10.33
N THR A 33 -1.48 -1.96 9.30
CA THR A 33 -0.46 -2.00 8.23
C THR A 33 -0.22 -0.60 7.71
N GLY A 34 1.05 -0.19 7.63
CA GLY A 34 1.48 1.05 7.00
C GLY A 34 1.98 0.84 5.57
N ALA A 35 2.13 1.92 4.82
CA ALA A 35 2.73 1.90 3.49
C ALA A 35 3.89 2.91 3.38
N ARG A 36 4.95 2.53 2.65
CA ARG A 36 6.09 3.41 2.34
C ARG A 36 6.41 3.37 0.86
N LEU A 37 6.79 4.51 0.28
CA LEU A 37 7.29 4.59 -1.08
C LEU A 37 8.81 4.45 -1.04
N GLU A 38 9.32 3.38 -1.64
CA GLU A 38 10.74 3.03 -1.65
C GLU A 38 11.25 2.97 -3.10
N GLN A 39 12.57 2.96 -3.28
CA GLN A 39 13.21 2.90 -4.60
C GLN A 39 14.27 1.80 -4.65
N SER A 40 14.31 0.99 -5.70
CA SER A 40 15.41 0.04 -5.93
C SER A 40 16.65 0.78 -6.43
N SER A 41 17.83 0.38 -5.94
CA SER A 41 19.09 1.08 -6.27
C SER A 41 19.58 0.78 -7.69
N LEU A 42 19.36 -0.43 -8.19
CA LEU A 42 19.99 -0.90 -9.43
C LEU A 42 19.29 -0.37 -10.69
N LEU A 43 17.96 -0.23 -10.67
CA LEU A 43 17.17 0.21 -11.83
C LEU A 43 16.33 1.46 -11.54
N GLY A 44 16.35 1.98 -10.32
CA GLY A 44 15.62 3.18 -9.94
C GLY A 44 14.10 3.00 -9.88
N GLU A 45 13.60 1.77 -9.86
CA GLU A 45 12.17 1.51 -9.83
C GLU A 45 11.60 1.91 -8.47
N LYS A 46 10.46 2.60 -8.46
CA LYS A 46 9.76 2.93 -7.21
C LYS A 46 8.72 1.85 -6.91
N TYR A 47 8.58 1.48 -5.65
CA TYR A 47 7.60 0.50 -5.20
C TYR A 47 6.96 0.89 -3.87
N VAL A 48 5.79 0.35 -3.59
CA VAL A 48 5.12 0.51 -2.30
C VAL A 48 5.48 -0.69 -1.41
N GLN A 49 6.18 -0.42 -0.31
CA GLN A 49 6.41 -1.39 0.75
C GLN A 49 5.22 -1.38 1.71
N LEU A 50 4.68 -2.56 2.03
CA LEU A 50 3.70 -2.72 3.10
C LEU A 50 4.44 -3.14 4.37
N VAL A 51 4.17 -2.44 5.47
CA VAL A 51 4.84 -2.62 6.76
C VAL A 51 3.84 -3.20 7.75
N GLU A 52 4.16 -4.34 8.33
CA GLU A 52 3.34 -4.94 9.38
C GLU A 52 3.36 -4.06 10.65
N PRO A 53 2.21 -3.86 11.31
CA PRO A 53 2.15 -3.12 12.57
C PRO A 53 2.74 -3.94 13.73
N GLU A 54 3.23 -3.25 14.76
CA GLU A 54 3.63 -3.88 16.03
C GLU A 54 2.42 -4.50 16.76
N ASP A 55 1.32 -3.74 16.88
CA ASP A 55 0.04 -4.21 17.41
C ASP A 55 -1.04 -4.13 16.31
N GLY A 56 -1.21 -5.22 15.56
CA GLY A 56 -2.20 -5.33 14.50
C GLY A 56 -3.58 -5.77 14.99
N GLY A 57 -4.63 -5.25 14.36
CA GLY A 57 -6.01 -5.69 14.60
C GLY A 57 -6.53 -6.65 13.54
N GLY A 58 -7.85 -6.61 13.29
CA GLY A 58 -8.51 -7.45 12.29
C GLY A 58 -7.97 -7.27 10.87
N ARG A 59 -8.29 -8.19 9.96
CA ARG A 59 -7.77 -8.16 8.58
C ARG A 59 -8.36 -7.01 7.77
N LEU A 60 -7.50 -6.26 7.06
CA LEU A 60 -7.91 -5.31 6.03
C LEU A 60 -8.70 -6.00 4.92
N ARG A 61 -9.75 -5.32 4.47
CA ARG A 61 -10.66 -5.76 3.41
C ARG A 61 -10.53 -4.88 2.17
N SER A 62 -11.15 -5.32 1.08
CA SER A 62 -11.22 -4.52 -0.13
C SER A 62 -11.93 -3.20 0.16
N GLY A 63 -11.30 -2.09 -0.22
CA GLY A 63 -11.81 -0.73 0.02
C GLY A 63 -11.23 -0.06 1.28
N ASP A 64 -10.57 -0.80 2.16
CA ASP A 64 -9.93 -0.21 3.34
C ASP A 64 -8.74 0.68 2.94
N ARG A 65 -8.48 1.70 3.78
CA ARG A 65 -7.37 2.62 3.58
C ARG A 65 -6.20 2.29 4.50
N ILE A 66 -5.02 2.26 3.90
CA ILE A 66 -3.74 2.19 4.59
C ILE A 66 -3.25 3.63 4.81
N PRO A 67 -2.93 4.03 6.06
CA PRO A 67 -2.39 5.35 6.36
C PRO A 67 -0.93 5.53 5.91
#